data_AF-X1CRJ1-F1
#
_entry.id   AF-X1CRJ1-F1
#
_cell.length_a   1.000
_cell.length_b   1.000
_cell.length_c   1.000
_cell.angle_alpha   90.00
_cell.angle_beta   90.00
_cell.angle_gamma   90.00
#
_symmetry.space_group_name_H-M   'P 1'
#
loop_
_entity.id
_entity.type
_entity.pdbx_description
1 polymer ?
#
loop_
_entity_poly.entity_id
_entity_poly.type
_entity_poly.pdbx_seq_one_letter_code
_entity_poly.pdbx_strand_id
1 'polypeptide(L)'
;EPEVEDYLGFEMSKFFPDLGPRLPREILEQNEEYVIGRNSFGEIVKNHRDYSTTPQIIESPVRSQDDWKQFKKRLEPDKSRAISWRCTLSEFLLAKLPVLLRNSVE
;
A
#
# COMPACT_ATOMS: atom_id res chain seq x y z
N GLU A 1 17.30 -15.75 -11.77
CA GLU A 1 16.45 -16.46 -12.74
C GLU A 1 15.79 -15.39 -13.60
N PRO A 2 15.43 -15.66 -14.87
CA PRO A 2 14.67 -14.70 -15.66
C PRO A 2 13.33 -14.42 -14.99
N GLU A 3 12.97 -13.15 -14.88
CA GLU A 3 11.74 -12.73 -14.21
C GLU A 3 10.55 -12.80 -15.17
N VAL A 4 9.33 -12.81 -14.66
CA VAL A 4 8.10 -12.93 -15.48
C VAL A 4 8.03 -11.84 -16.55
N GLU A 5 8.54 -10.65 -16.23
CA GLU A 5 8.63 -9.49 -17.11
C GLU A 5 9.50 -9.76 -18.36
N ASP A 6 10.60 -10.51 -18.23
CA ASP A 6 11.52 -10.85 -19.32
C ASP A 6 10.87 -11.80 -20.34
N TYR A 7 9.92 -12.62 -19.89
CA TYR A 7 9.18 -13.56 -20.74
C TYR A 7 7.96 -12.93 -21.41
N LEU A 8 7.29 -12.00 -20.74
CA LEU A 8 5.99 -11.46 -21.18
C LEU A 8 6.10 -10.09 -21.88
N GLY A 9 7.27 -9.47 -21.89
CA GLY A 9 7.54 -8.25 -22.66
C GLY A 9 6.72 -7.05 -22.19
N PHE A 10 6.55 -6.88 -20.88
CA PHE A 10 5.76 -5.79 -20.33
C PHE A 10 6.43 -4.42 -20.54
N GLU A 11 5.66 -3.43 -21.03
CA GLU A 11 6.10 -2.03 -21.12
C GLU A 11 6.16 -1.34 -19.75
N MET A 12 5.35 -1.80 -18.79
CA MET A 12 5.32 -1.32 -17.41
C MET A 12 5.00 -2.47 -16.48
N SER A 13 5.86 -2.73 -15.49
CA SER A 13 5.69 -3.84 -14.55
C SER A 13 5.03 -3.45 -13.23
N LYS A 14 5.18 -2.20 -12.78
CA LYS A 14 4.72 -1.74 -11.46
C LYS A 14 4.27 -0.28 -11.49
N PHE A 15 3.13 0.00 -10.85
CA PHE A 15 2.61 1.34 -10.61
C PHE A 15 1.85 1.36 -9.28
N PHE A 16 2.31 2.18 -8.33
CA PHE A 16 1.76 2.22 -6.96
C PHE A 16 1.46 3.65 -6.51
N PRO A 17 0.30 4.22 -6.86
CA PRO A 17 -0.13 5.51 -6.33
C PRO A 17 -0.55 5.38 -4.85
N ASP A 18 -0.34 6.43 -4.05
CA ASP A 18 -0.92 6.50 -2.70
C ASP A 18 -2.44 6.74 -2.79
N LEU A 19 -3.21 5.65 -2.70
CA LEU A 19 -4.67 5.65 -2.73
C LEU A 19 -5.30 5.56 -1.33
N GLY A 20 -4.49 5.58 -0.28
CA GLY A 20 -4.93 5.32 1.09
C GLY A 20 -5.40 6.59 1.83
N PRO A 21 -6.19 6.41 2.91
CA PRO A 21 -6.59 7.51 3.79
C PRO A 21 -5.47 7.97 4.74
N ARG A 22 -4.26 7.38 4.64
CA ARG A 22 -3.05 7.67 5.43
C ARG A 22 -3.29 7.63 6.95
N LEU A 23 -4.13 6.71 7.42
CA LEU A 23 -4.36 6.52 8.86
C LEU A 23 -3.18 5.75 9.49
N PRO A 24 -2.83 6.07 10.74
CA PRO A 24 -1.77 5.37 11.44
C PRO A 24 -2.15 3.91 11.65
N ARG A 25 -1.16 3.02 11.51
CA ARG A 25 -1.28 1.62 11.92
C ARG A 25 -0.97 1.50 13.40
N GLU A 26 -1.69 0.62 14.08
CA GLU A 26 -1.54 0.41 15.51
C GLU A 26 -1.75 -1.07 15.84
N ILE A 27 -0.94 -1.62 16.74
CA ILE A 27 -1.17 -2.96 17.30
C ILE A 27 -1.94 -2.80 18.60
N LEU A 28 -3.08 -3.46 18.71
CA LEU A 28 -3.95 -3.41 19.89
C LEU A 28 -3.70 -4.60 20.81
N GLU A 29 -3.52 -5.79 20.22
CA GLU A 29 -3.24 -7.02 20.94
C GLU A 29 -2.34 -7.92 20.09
N GLN A 30 -1.45 -8.66 20.73
CA GLN A 30 -0.57 -9.59 20.06
C GLN A 30 -0.29 -10.81 20.96
N ASN A 31 -0.49 -12.00 20.42
CA ASN A 31 -0.17 -13.28 21.06
C ASN A 31 0.49 -14.25 20.06
N GLU A 32 0.77 -15.49 20.44
CA GLU A 32 1.51 -16.43 19.58
C GLU A 32 0.77 -16.78 18.27
N GLU A 33 -0.55 -16.80 18.29
CA GLU A 33 -1.36 -17.23 17.15
C GLU A 33 -1.85 -16.04 16.30
N TYR A 34 -2.14 -14.90 16.93
CA TYR A 34 -2.79 -13.76 16.29
C TYR A 34 -2.15 -12.40 16.59
N VAL A 35 -2.41 -11.46 15.67
CA VAL A 35 -2.22 -10.02 15.87
C VAL A 35 -3.54 -9.31 15.57
N ILE A 36 -4.01 -8.54 16.55
CA ILE A 36 -5.14 -7.63 16.38
C ILE A 36 -4.59 -6.21 16.30
N GLY A 37 -4.94 -5.49 15.24
CA GLY A 37 -4.45 -4.14 15.03
C GLY A 37 -5.34 -3.31 14.12
N ARG A 38 -5.15 -2.00 14.20
CA ARG A 38 -5.72 -1.04 13.26
C ARG A 38 -4.86 -0.97 12.01
N ASN A 39 -5.46 -1.23 10.85
CA ASN A 39 -4.78 -1.16 9.56
C ASN A 39 -4.71 0.29 9.02
N SER A 40 -4.04 0.50 7.88
CA SER A 40 -3.91 1.83 7.27
C SER A 40 -5.20 2.41 6.68
N PHE A 41 -6.29 1.63 6.69
CA PHE A 41 -7.65 2.07 6.35
C PHE A 41 -8.50 2.35 7.60
N GLY A 42 -7.94 2.18 8.80
CA GLY A 42 -8.63 2.43 10.06
C GLY A 42 -9.50 1.26 10.55
N GLU A 43 -9.48 0.13 9.86
CA GLU A 43 -10.20 -1.08 10.26
C GLU A 43 -9.43 -1.81 11.36
N ILE A 44 -10.14 -2.35 12.34
CA ILE A 44 -9.57 -3.28 13.32
C ILE A 44 -9.70 -4.68 12.74
N VAL A 45 -8.54 -5.30 12.52
CA VAL A 45 -8.45 -6.62 11.89
C VAL A 45 -7.68 -7.58 12.80
N LYS A 46 -8.15 -8.83 12.85
CA LYS A 46 -7.46 -9.96 13.46
C LYS A 46 -6.80 -10.79 12.36
N ASN A 47 -5.48 -10.88 12.40
CA ASN A 47 -4.68 -11.67 11.48
C ASN A 47 -4.06 -12.84 12.22
N HIS A 48 -4.08 -14.03 11.62
CA HIS A 48 -3.18 -15.11 12.05
C HIS A 48 -1.74 -14.74 11.66
N ARG A 49 -0.77 -15.09 12.52
CA ARG A 49 0.65 -14.75 12.29
C ARG A 49 1.28 -15.50 11.12
N ASP A 50 0.76 -16.67 10.81
CA ASP A 50 1.24 -17.54 9.74
C ASP A 50 0.61 -17.21 8.38
N TYR A 51 -0.29 -16.22 8.31
CA TYR A 51 -1.03 -15.84 7.10
C TYR A 51 -1.81 -17.01 6.48
N SER A 52 -2.13 -18.04 7.26
CA SER A 52 -2.83 -19.24 6.79
C SER A 52 -4.28 -19.00 6.41
N THR A 53 -4.88 -17.93 6.95
CA THR A 53 -6.28 -17.58 6.71
C THR A 53 -6.46 -16.14 6.28
N THR A 54 -7.61 -15.88 5.67
CA THR A 54 -8.07 -14.51 5.41
C THR A 54 -8.22 -13.75 6.73
N PRO A 55 -7.79 -12.48 6.80
CA PRO A 55 -7.98 -11.63 7.97
C PRO A 55 -9.46 -11.47 8.33
N GLN A 56 -9.76 -11.49 9.63
CA GLN A 56 -11.11 -11.19 10.13
C GLN A 56 -11.23 -9.69 10.41
N ILE A 57 -12.21 -9.03 9.80
CA ILE A 57 -12.57 -7.64 10.10
C ILE A 57 -13.45 -7.63 11.35
N ILE A 58 -12.97 -7.01 12.43
CA ILE A 58 -13.70 -6.86 13.71
C ILE A 58 -14.53 -5.58 13.68
N GLU A 59 -13.92 -4.48 13.23
CA GLU A 59 -14.56 -3.17 13.17
C GLU A 59 -14.07 -2.40 11.94
N SER A 60 -15.01 -1.76 11.25
CA SER A 60 -14.74 -0.87 10.13
C SER A 60 -15.12 0.57 10.49
N PRO A 61 -14.31 1.57 10.10
CA PRO A 61 -14.63 2.97 10.33
C PRO A 61 -15.77 3.50 9.44
N VAL A 62 -16.20 2.74 8.43
CA VAL A 62 -17.27 3.13 7.51
C VAL A 62 -18.44 2.15 7.65
N ARG A 63 -19.45 2.51 8.44
CA ARG A 63 -20.65 1.69 8.67
C ARG A 63 -21.90 2.24 8.01
N SER A 64 -21.86 3.49 7.58
CA SER A 64 -22.94 4.20 6.93
C SER A 64 -22.45 5.02 5.75
N GLN A 65 -23.39 5.50 4.94
CA GLN A 65 -23.08 6.41 3.83
C GLN A 65 -22.48 7.74 4.32
N ASP A 66 -22.91 8.24 5.48
CA ASP A 66 -22.38 9.49 6.03
C ASP A 66 -20.95 9.30 6.56
N ASP A 67 -20.64 8.16 7.17
CA ASP A 67 -19.25 7.81 7.52
C ASP A 67 -18.37 7.80 6.27
N TRP A 68 -18.86 7.23 5.17
CA TRP A 68 -18.15 7.24 3.89
C TRP A 68 -17.92 8.66 3.37
N LYS A 69 -18.94 9.54 3.44
CA LYS A 69 -18.78 10.95 3.02
C LYS A 69 -17.71 11.67 3.83
N GLN A 70 -17.59 11.39 5.14
CA GLN A 70 -16.51 11.93 5.96
C GLN A 70 -15.15 11.30 5.62
N PHE A 71 -15.12 9.99 5.46
CA PHE A 71 -13.91 9.23 5.16
C PHE A 71 -13.32 9.62 3.80
N LYS A 72 -14.15 9.82 2.78
CA LYS A 72 -13.76 10.22 1.42
C LYS A 72 -12.98 11.53 1.39
N LYS A 73 -13.22 12.46 2.33
CA LYS A 73 -12.44 13.71 2.43
C LYS A 73 -10.94 13.45 2.64
N ARG A 74 -10.57 12.29 3.19
CA ARG A 74 -9.18 11.84 3.34
C ARG A 74 -8.59 11.26 2.06
N LEU A 75 -9.33 11.19 0.95
CA LEU A 75 -8.85 10.63 -0.32
C LEU A 75 -8.61 11.71 -1.37
N GLU A 76 -8.75 12.99 -1.00
CA GLU A 76 -8.49 14.11 -1.90
C GLU A 76 -7.03 14.09 -2.39
N PRO A 77 -6.80 14.18 -3.71
CA PRO A 77 -5.48 14.34 -4.28
C PRO A 77 -4.82 15.60 -3.73
N ASP A 78 -3.56 15.48 -3.29
CA ASP A 78 -2.81 16.61 -2.77
C ASP A 78 -1.32 16.44 -3.12
N LYS A 79 -0.59 17.55 -3.24
CA LYS A 79 0.85 17.53 -3.55
C LYS A 79 1.66 16.77 -2.48
N SER A 80 1.21 16.72 -1.23
CA SER A 80 1.85 15.88 -0.20
C SER A 80 1.74 14.37 -0.45
N ARG A 81 0.84 13.94 -1.35
CA ARG A 81 0.73 12.55 -1.80
C ARG A 81 1.61 12.24 -3.00
N ALA A 82 2.24 13.24 -3.60
CA ALA A 82 3.19 13.01 -4.67
C ALA A 82 4.35 12.18 -4.11
N ILE A 83 4.45 10.94 -4.60
CA ILE A 83 5.59 10.08 -4.31
C ILE A 83 6.80 10.78 -4.92
N SER A 84 7.81 11.12 -4.13
CA SER A 84 9.08 11.57 -4.68
C SER A 84 9.64 10.44 -5.53
N TRP A 85 9.69 10.63 -6.85
CA TRP A 85 10.32 9.71 -7.80
C TRP A 85 11.78 9.37 -7.45
N ARG A 86 12.40 10.15 -6.54
CA ARG A 86 13.74 9.90 -6.01
C ARG A 86 13.79 8.72 -5.04
N CYS A 87 12.71 8.44 -4.29
CA CYS A 87 12.63 7.29 -3.37
C CYS A 87 12.45 5.97 -4.13
N THR A 88 11.72 5.99 -5.25
CA THR A 88 11.57 4.82 -6.11
C THR A 88 12.91 4.38 -6.69
N LEU A 89 13.77 5.32 -7.10
CA LEU A 89 15.08 5.00 -7.67
C LEU A 89 16.00 4.24 -6.72
N SER A 90 16.03 4.55 -5.42
CA SER A 90 16.87 3.82 -4.46
C SER A 90 16.45 2.35 -4.30
N GLU A 91 15.15 2.07 -4.31
CA GLU A 91 14.63 0.70 -4.26
C GLU A 91 14.86 -0.04 -5.59
N PHE A 92 14.71 0.65 -6.73
CA PHE A 92 15.01 0.09 -8.06
C PHE A 92 16.50 -0.19 -8.29
N LEU A 93 17.39 0.69 -7.80
CA LEU A 93 18.85 0.50 -7.87
C LEU A 93 19.30 -0.70 -7.02
N LEU A 94 18.65 -0.93 -5.87
CA LEU A 94 18.87 -2.14 -5.05
C LEU A 94 18.34 -3.41 -5.73
N ALA A 95 17.26 -3.31 -6.52
CA ALA A 95 16.66 -4.43 -7.24
C ALA A 95 17.37 -4.81 -8.56
N LYS A 96 18.48 -4.15 -8.93
CA LYS A 96 19.24 -4.38 -10.19
C LYS A 96 18.38 -4.39 -11.47
N LEU A 97 17.22 -3.74 -11.48
CA LEU A 97 16.42 -3.60 -12.69
C LEU A 97 17.00 -2.47 -13.55
N PRO A 98 17.18 -2.66 -14.87
CA PRO A 98 17.73 -1.63 -15.74
C PRO A 98 16.70 -0.49 -15.89
N VAL A 99 16.91 0.59 -15.13
CA VAL A 99 16.13 1.81 -15.27
C VAL A 99 16.59 2.54 -16.52
N LEU A 100 15.80 2.46 -17.60
CA LEU A 100 15.96 3.32 -18.78
C LEU A 100 15.27 4.66 -18.53
N LEU A 101 15.93 5.57 -17.80
CA LEU A 101 15.54 6.97 -17.78
C LEU A 101 16.00 7.62 -19.09
N ARG A 102 15.07 7.78 -20.04
CA ARG A 102 15.24 8.73 -21.15
C ARG A 102 15.05 10.12 -20.57
N ASN A 103 16.16 10.82 -20.33
CA ASN A 103 16.14 12.23 -19.96
C ASN A 103 15.50 13.02 -21.11
N SER A 104 14.31 13.56 -20.88
CA SER A 104 13.74 14.64 -21.69
C SER A 104 13.68 15.87 -20.81
N VAL A 105 14.79 16.60 -20.78
CA VAL A 105 14.84 17.98 -20.30
C VAL A 105 15.12 18.83 -21.54
N GLU A 106 14.12 19.58 -21.97
CA GLU A 106 14.28 20.92 -22.55
C GLU A 106 13.55 21.90 -21.64
#